data_AF-A0A645C424-F1
#
_entry.id   AF-A0A645C424-F1
#
_cell.length_a   1.000
_cell.length_b   1.000
_cell.length_c   1.000
_cell.angle_alpha   90.00
_cell.angle_beta   90.00
_cell.angle_gamma   90.00
#
_symmetry.space_group_name_H-M   'P 1'
#
loop_
_entity.id
_entity.type
_entity.pdbx_description
1 polymer ?
#
loop_
_entity_poly.entity_id
_entity_poly.type
_entity_poly.pdbx_seq_one_letter_code
_entity_poly.pdbx_strand_id
1 'polypeptide(L)'
;MKILEITNNYQKTIKETAKTILAGGLVVFPSDTVYILAVDPNSENGVKKLLKFKNRWTGKAISVAVLDQKMAQDFVNLNENSKAIYKNLLPGPFTIVSEGKHKVVKGIEAENGTLGIRIPDNKYIHDLVKLVGKPITATSANLSGRTPNYSIVSFLRPLSKKKQEMIDLIIDGGKLPKNKPSTVIDATESEIKILRRGDLITGKSINLISKSEKETEKIAEFLLRKNIDKKPLVFLLSGDLGCGKTVFSRKIGHFLGVKEKITSPTFVIYNEYLIQNPNFKTFLHMDLYKITTEKDLEEIKFLDLFKENTISCIEWPENMGEKFLKKLKEKTNVVSVNFEYIDEETREIKY
;
A
#
# COMPACT_ATOMS: atom_id res chain seq x y z
N MET A 1 31.94 -2.79 7.94
CA MET A 1 30.63 -3.17 7.38
C MET A 1 30.36 -4.64 7.66
N LYS A 2 29.32 -4.95 8.45
CA LYS A 2 28.82 -6.31 8.69
C LYS A 2 27.59 -6.55 7.82
N ILE A 3 27.42 -7.76 7.26
CA ILE A 3 26.22 -8.15 6.49
C ILE A 3 25.55 -9.32 7.21
N LEU A 4 24.24 -9.23 7.42
CA LEU A 4 23.43 -10.29 8.02
C LEU A 4 22.22 -10.59 7.15
N GLU A 5 21.90 -11.86 6.94
CA GLU A 5 20.69 -12.26 6.23
C GLU A 5 19.48 -12.26 7.17
N ILE A 6 18.37 -11.66 6.73
CA ILE A 6 17.16 -11.53 7.54
C ILE A 6 16.53 -12.89 7.88
N THR A 7 16.67 -13.87 6.98
CA THR A 7 16.05 -15.21 7.04
C THR A 7 16.75 -16.14 8.02
N ASN A 8 18.05 -16.00 8.23
CA ASN A 8 18.81 -16.96 9.04
C ASN A 8 18.52 -16.85 10.54
N ASN A 9 18.32 -15.63 11.05
CA ASN A 9 17.95 -15.43 12.45
C ASN A 9 17.33 -14.03 12.67
N TYR A 10 16.02 -13.93 12.47
CA TYR A 10 15.26 -12.69 12.60
C TYR A 10 15.47 -11.94 13.93
N GLN A 11 15.52 -12.68 15.05
CA GLN A 11 15.70 -12.07 16.37
C GLN A 11 17.09 -11.49 16.56
N LYS A 12 18.12 -12.21 16.11
CA LYS A 12 19.51 -11.72 16.15
C LYS A 12 19.69 -10.51 15.25
N THR A 13 19.13 -10.53 14.03
CA THR A 13 19.26 -9.41 13.09
C THR A 13 18.60 -8.15 13.62
N ILE A 14 17.38 -8.23 14.15
CA ILE A 14 16.70 -7.05 14.73
C ILE A 14 17.46 -6.48 15.92
N LYS A 15 17.92 -7.34 16.86
CA LYS A 15 18.70 -6.88 18.02
C LYS A 15 20.00 -6.19 17.62
N GLU A 16 20.72 -6.75 16.66
CA GLU A 16 21.97 -6.15 16.15
C GLU A 16 21.70 -4.82 15.44
N THR A 17 20.62 -4.74 14.65
CA THR A 17 20.20 -3.52 13.98
C THR A 17 19.86 -2.43 14.99
N ALA A 18 19.04 -2.73 16.00
CA ALA A 18 18.69 -1.79 17.06
C ALA A 18 19.93 -1.29 17.80
N LYS A 19 20.84 -2.20 18.19
CA LYS A 19 22.11 -1.86 18.84
C LYS A 19 22.95 -0.93 17.97
N THR A 20 23.04 -1.21 16.67
CA THR A 20 23.84 -0.40 15.72
C THR A 20 23.26 1.01 15.56
N ILE A 21 21.93 1.12 15.42
CA ILE A 21 21.23 2.42 15.33
C ILE A 21 21.44 3.24 16.61
N LEU A 22 21.27 2.62 17.79
CA LEU A 22 21.45 3.28 19.08
C LEU A 22 22.89 3.73 19.33
N ALA A 23 23.88 3.05 18.73
CA ALA A 23 25.28 3.46 18.75
C ALA A 23 25.63 4.56 17.74
N GLY A 24 24.65 5.12 17.02
CA GLY A 24 24.86 6.14 15.99
C GLY A 24 25.42 5.60 14.67
N GLY A 25 25.23 4.30 14.41
CA GLY A 25 25.64 3.64 13.17
C GLY A 25 24.65 3.84 12.02
N LEU A 26 25.17 3.82 10.80
CA LEU A 26 24.40 3.82 9.55
C LEU A 26 24.07 2.39 9.15
N VAL A 27 22.78 2.07 9.13
CA VAL A 27 22.27 0.74 8.75
C VAL A 27 21.56 0.79 7.40
N VAL A 28 21.74 -0.25 6.60
CA VAL A 28 20.96 -0.53 5.39
C VAL A 28 20.12 -1.78 5.62
N PHE A 29 18.83 -1.74 5.30
CA PHE A 29 17.96 -2.92 5.45
C PHE A 29 16.75 -2.86 4.48
N PRO A 30 16.07 -3.98 4.19
CA PRO A 30 14.96 -4.02 3.24
C PRO A 30 13.68 -3.37 3.80
N SER A 31 12.89 -2.75 2.93
CA SER A 31 11.51 -2.34 3.24
C SER A 31 10.51 -3.01 2.28
N ASP A 32 9.23 -2.66 2.41
CA ASP A 32 8.12 -3.03 1.51
C ASP A 32 8.30 -2.52 0.06
N THR A 33 9.15 -1.52 -0.14
CA THR A 33 9.35 -0.87 -1.45
C THR A 33 10.77 -1.01 -1.96
N VAL A 34 11.76 -0.62 -1.18
CA VAL A 34 13.18 -0.52 -1.58
C VAL A 34 14.09 -0.78 -0.39
N TYR A 35 15.39 -0.99 -0.59
CA TYR A 35 16.33 -0.90 0.52
C TYR A 35 16.36 0.52 1.09
N ILE A 36 16.44 0.68 2.41
CA ILE A 36 16.47 1.97 3.10
C ILE A 36 17.73 2.16 3.94
N LEU A 37 18.10 3.42 4.16
CA LEU A 37 19.14 3.87 5.06
C LEU A 37 18.50 4.37 6.37
N ALA A 38 19.01 3.88 7.49
CA ALA A 38 18.52 4.21 8.81
C ALA A 38 19.65 4.62 9.76
N VAL A 39 19.38 5.70 10.49
CA VAL A 39 20.10 6.15 11.68
C VAL A 39 19.07 6.60 12.71
N ASP A 40 19.53 6.81 13.93
CA ASP A 40 18.77 7.54 14.93
C ASP A 40 18.68 9.03 14.52
N PRO A 41 17.48 9.59 14.30
CA PRO A 41 17.31 11.00 13.92
C PRO A 41 17.72 11.97 15.04
N ASN A 42 17.93 11.48 16.27
CA ASN A 42 18.44 12.23 17.40
C ASN A 42 19.97 12.10 17.60
N SER A 43 20.65 11.27 16.79
CA SER A 43 22.10 11.08 16.89
C SER A 43 22.84 12.00 15.91
N GLU A 44 23.58 12.99 16.42
CA GLU A 44 24.37 13.89 15.57
C GLU A 44 25.36 13.13 14.67
N ASN A 45 26.04 12.14 15.23
CA ASN A 45 26.98 11.30 14.49
C ASN A 45 26.28 10.51 13.38
N GLY A 46 25.15 9.86 13.70
CA GLY A 46 24.36 9.09 12.74
C GLY A 46 23.85 9.98 11.61
N VAL A 47 23.24 11.13 11.94
CA VAL A 47 22.71 12.07 10.94
C VAL A 47 23.83 12.64 10.06
N LYS A 48 24.98 13.00 10.64
CA LYS A 48 26.16 13.45 9.87
C LYS A 48 26.66 12.38 8.91
N LYS A 49 26.74 11.11 9.33
CA LYS A 49 27.07 9.97 8.45
C LYS A 49 26.06 9.83 7.32
N LEU A 50 24.76 9.85 7.62
CA LEU A 50 23.68 9.70 6.64
C LEU A 50 23.71 10.80 5.58
N LEU A 51 23.83 12.06 5.98
CA LEU A 51 23.88 13.22 5.08
C LEU A 51 25.10 13.16 4.16
N LYS A 52 26.27 12.83 4.74
CA LYS A 52 27.52 12.63 3.99
C LYS A 52 27.41 11.47 2.99
N PHE A 53 26.78 10.37 3.38
CA PHE A 53 26.57 9.22 2.48
C PHE A 53 25.71 9.61 1.28
N LYS A 54 24.62 10.33 1.50
CA LYS A 54 23.65 10.71 0.44
C LYS A 54 24.12 11.86 -0.46
N ASN A 55 25.26 12.49 -0.19
CA ASN A 55 25.75 13.69 -0.89
C ASN A 55 24.63 14.74 -1.06
N ARG A 56 23.81 14.93 -0.03
CA ARG A 56 22.59 15.73 -0.14
C ARG A 56 22.91 17.18 0.19
N TRP A 57 22.54 18.11 -0.69
CA TRP A 57 22.47 19.53 -0.34
C TRP A 57 21.39 19.72 0.73
N THR A 58 21.62 20.61 1.69
CA THR A 58 20.62 21.01 2.69
C THR A 58 19.32 21.45 2.01
N GLY A 59 18.16 21.18 2.61
CA GLY A 59 16.87 21.67 2.12
C GLY A 59 15.71 20.69 2.15
N LYS A 60 15.91 19.45 1.69
CA LYS A 60 14.82 18.45 1.62
C LYS A 60 14.84 17.50 2.82
N ALA A 61 13.69 17.38 3.48
CA ALA A 61 13.53 16.49 4.64
C ALA A 61 13.95 15.04 4.36
N ILE A 62 14.40 14.38 5.42
CA ILE A 62 14.56 12.93 5.55
C ILE A 62 13.37 12.42 6.34
N SER A 63 12.61 11.51 5.75
CA SER A 63 11.47 10.92 6.44
C SER A 63 11.92 10.04 7.60
N VAL A 64 11.13 10.00 8.67
CA VAL A 64 11.33 9.11 9.83
C VAL A 64 10.18 8.12 9.94
N ALA A 65 10.49 6.89 10.34
CA ALA A 65 9.52 5.86 10.65
C ALA A 65 9.21 5.86 12.15
N VAL A 66 7.92 5.78 12.49
CA VAL A 66 7.38 5.74 13.85
C VAL A 66 6.41 4.56 13.99
N LEU A 67 6.07 4.17 15.23
CA LEU A 67 5.16 3.06 15.50
C LEU A 67 3.71 3.37 15.16
N ASP A 68 3.27 4.56 15.55
CA ASP A 68 1.87 4.95 15.49
C ASP A 68 1.73 6.48 15.44
N GLN A 69 0.49 6.94 15.34
CA GLN A 69 0.18 8.36 15.34
C GLN A 69 0.58 9.05 16.65
N LYS A 70 0.56 8.33 17.79
CA LYS A 70 0.91 8.90 19.09
C LYS A 70 2.39 9.26 19.14
N MET A 71 3.27 8.35 18.72
CA MET A 71 4.69 8.61 18.58
C MET A 71 4.96 9.70 17.54
N ALA A 72 4.19 9.78 16.45
CA ALA A 72 4.33 10.88 15.47
C ALA A 72 4.08 12.25 16.10
N GLN A 73 3.04 12.38 16.92
CA GLN A 73 2.67 13.64 17.59
C GLN A 73 3.78 14.17 18.52
N ASP A 74 4.72 13.34 18.95
CA ASP A 74 5.87 13.81 19.72
C ASP A 74 6.83 14.65 18.87
N PHE A 75 6.87 14.44 17.55
CA PHE A 75 7.83 15.05 16.61
C PHE A 75 7.20 16.02 15.62
N VAL A 76 5.90 15.94 15.35
CA VAL A 76 5.18 16.84 14.44
C VAL A 76 3.88 17.36 15.03
N ASN A 77 3.44 18.52 14.56
CA ASN A 77 2.10 19.02 14.80
C ASN A 77 1.13 18.37 13.81
N LEU A 78 0.04 17.79 14.33
CA LEU A 78 -1.00 17.19 13.50
C LEU A 78 -2.28 18.06 13.53
N ASN A 79 -2.57 18.73 12.42
CA ASN A 79 -3.88 19.35 12.16
C ASN A 79 -4.95 18.27 11.84
N GLU A 80 -6.21 18.66 11.71
CA GLU A 80 -7.30 17.71 11.45
C GLU A 80 -7.12 16.90 10.14
N ASN A 81 -6.60 17.52 9.08
CA ASN A 81 -6.30 16.84 7.82
C ASN A 81 -5.27 15.74 7.99
N SER A 82 -4.14 16.05 8.64
CA SER A 82 -3.09 15.08 8.91
C SER A 82 -3.58 13.95 9.82
N LYS A 83 -4.37 14.23 10.87
CA LYS A 83 -4.99 13.17 11.70
C LYS A 83 -5.88 12.25 10.86
N ALA A 84 -6.70 12.81 9.97
CA ALA A 84 -7.54 12.02 9.07
C ALA A 84 -6.70 11.16 8.11
N ILE A 85 -5.61 11.72 7.56
CA ILE A 85 -4.69 10.96 6.70
C ILE A 85 -4.02 9.81 7.47
N TYR A 86 -3.54 10.06 8.68
CA TYR A 86 -2.92 9.01 9.50
C TYR A 86 -3.90 7.88 9.79
N LYS A 87 -5.14 8.21 10.18
CA LYS A 87 -6.19 7.22 10.45
C LYS A 87 -6.51 6.36 9.22
N ASN A 88 -6.63 7.00 8.05
CA ASN A 88 -7.17 6.35 6.86
C ASN A 88 -6.09 5.70 5.98
N LEU A 89 -4.89 6.27 5.90
CA LEU A 89 -3.83 5.83 4.97
C LEU A 89 -2.66 5.11 5.66
N LEU A 90 -2.51 5.24 6.99
CA LEU A 90 -1.43 4.59 7.73
C LEU A 90 -1.95 3.47 8.66
N PRO A 91 -1.19 2.38 8.87
CA PRO A 91 0.10 2.05 8.25
C PRO A 91 -0.01 1.82 6.72
N GLY A 92 1.06 2.09 5.99
CA GLY A 92 1.07 1.92 4.53
C GLY A 92 2.21 2.65 3.78
N PRO A 93 2.20 2.62 2.44
CA PRO A 93 3.27 3.16 1.59
C PRO A 93 3.18 4.68 1.41
N PHE A 94 2.91 5.40 2.50
CA PHE A 94 2.76 6.86 2.50
C PHE A 94 3.83 7.55 3.35
N THR A 95 4.10 8.79 3.02
CA THR A 95 4.93 9.71 3.81
C THR A 95 4.17 11.00 3.97
N ILE A 96 3.83 11.34 5.21
CA ILE A 96 3.01 12.50 5.53
C ILE A 96 3.92 13.60 6.03
N VAL A 97 3.99 14.70 5.28
CA VAL A 97 4.76 15.89 5.66
C VAL A 97 3.87 16.76 6.54
N SER A 98 4.40 17.12 7.71
CA SER A 98 3.73 17.95 8.70
C SER A 98 4.74 18.93 9.29
N GLU A 99 4.24 19.96 9.98
CA GLU A 99 5.10 20.90 10.67
C GLU A 99 5.88 20.17 11.78
N GLY A 100 7.21 20.28 11.77
CA GLY A 100 8.09 19.66 12.74
C GLY A 100 8.06 20.39 14.09
N LYS A 101 8.35 19.65 15.15
CA LYS A 101 8.55 20.20 16.51
C LYS A 101 10.03 20.46 16.83
N HIS A 102 10.91 20.39 15.83
CA HIS A 102 12.35 20.61 15.97
C HIS A 102 13.02 19.68 17.00
N LYS A 103 12.48 18.46 17.16
CA LYS A 103 12.98 17.44 18.10
C LYS A 103 13.97 16.46 17.47
N VAL A 104 14.47 16.73 16.27
CA VAL A 104 15.44 15.89 15.55
C VAL A 104 16.68 16.72 15.22
N VAL A 105 17.79 16.05 14.95
CA VAL A 105 19.05 16.74 14.59
C VAL A 105 18.87 17.52 13.29
N LYS A 106 19.51 18.69 13.22
CA LYS A 106 19.52 19.57 12.04
C LYS A 106 19.90 18.79 10.78
N GLY A 107 19.10 18.96 9.73
CA GLY A 107 19.27 18.27 8.44
C GLY A 107 18.37 17.04 8.27
N ILE A 108 17.64 16.62 9.30
CA ILE A 108 16.52 15.68 9.17
C ILE A 108 15.25 16.40 8.70
N GLU A 109 14.86 17.47 9.39
CA GLU A 109 13.80 18.37 8.93
C GLU A 109 14.22 19.14 7.66
N ALA A 110 13.23 19.54 6.87
CA ALA A 110 13.43 20.47 5.76
C ALA A 110 13.77 21.87 6.27
N GLU A 111 14.29 22.73 5.39
CA GLU A 111 14.63 24.12 5.74
C GLU A 111 13.42 24.95 6.18
N ASN A 112 12.22 24.61 5.70
CA ASN A 112 10.97 25.21 6.14
C ASN A 112 10.42 24.62 7.45
N GLY A 113 11.20 23.82 8.19
CA GLY A 113 10.82 23.23 9.48
C GLY A 113 9.88 22.03 9.38
N THR A 114 9.60 21.51 8.18
CA THR A 114 8.69 20.37 8.02
C THR A 114 9.40 19.02 8.15
N LEU A 115 8.68 18.01 8.63
CA LEU A 115 9.16 16.63 8.79
C LEU A 115 8.23 15.64 8.09
N GLY A 116 8.82 14.70 7.34
CA GLY A 116 8.08 13.58 6.77
C GLY A 116 7.99 12.41 7.75
N ILE A 117 6.78 12.00 8.11
CA ILE A 117 6.54 10.83 8.96
C ILE A 117 6.05 9.65 8.12
N ARG A 118 6.45 8.45 8.52
CA ARG A 118 5.98 7.17 7.98
C ARG A 118 5.55 6.25 9.11
N ILE A 119 4.48 5.51 8.89
CA ILE A 119 4.15 4.31 9.67
C ILE A 119 4.12 3.16 8.65
N PRO A 120 5.27 2.52 8.36
CA PRO A 120 5.34 1.50 7.32
C PRO A 120 4.57 0.24 7.73
N ASP A 121 3.82 -0.34 6.79
CA ASP A 121 3.21 -1.66 6.97
C ASP A 121 4.25 -2.76 6.68
N ASN A 122 5.28 -2.81 7.52
CA ASN A 122 6.38 -3.75 7.39
C ASN A 122 6.79 -4.25 8.77
N LYS A 123 6.62 -5.56 8.99
CA LYS A 123 6.88 -6.20 10.28
C LYS A 123 8.29 -5.95 10.81
N TYR A 124 9.31 -5.99 9.95
CA TYR A 124 10.70 -5.75 10.35
C TYR A 124 10.91 -4.32 10.85
N ILE A 125 10.39 -3.32 10.12
CA ILE A 125 10.47 -1.90 10.54
C ILE A 125 9.70 -1.69 11.84
N HIS A 126 8.47 -2.21 11.93
CA HIS A 126 7.64 -2.08 13.12
C HIS A 126 8.35 -2.66 14.36
N ASP A 127 8.83 -3.91 14.28
CA ASP A 127 9.52 -4.58 15.38
C ASP A 127 10.83 -3.87 15.74
N LEU A 128 11.55 -3.35 14.75
CA LEU A 128 12.76 -2.58 14.97
C LEU A 128 12.49 -1.25 15.69
N VAL A 129 11.53 -0.44 15.22
CA VAL A 129 11.18 0.82 15.88
C VAL A 129 10.67 0.54 17.30
N LYS A 130 9.92 -0.55 17.49
CA LYS A 130 9.44 -0.99 18.80
C LYS A 130 10.59 -1.32 19.73
N LEU A 131 11.60 -2.05 19.25
CA LEU A 131 12.78 -2.41 20.04
C LEU A 131 13.68 -1.21 20.32
N VAL A 132 13.83 -0.30 19.37
CA VAL A 132 14.61 0.94 19.52
C VAL A 132 13.92 1.93 20.48
N GLY A 133 12.59 1.91 20.54
CA GLY A 133 11.78 2.74 21.45
C GLY A 133 11.64 4.21 21.02
N LYS A 134 12.17 4.59 19.86
CA LYS A 134 12.14 5.94 19.29
C LYS A 134 12.16 5.88 17.75
N PRO A 135 11.84 6.99 17.05
CA PRO A 135 11.83 6.99 15.59
C PRO A 135 13.20 6.63 15.00
N ILE A 136 13.19 6.11 13.78
CA ILE A 136 14.40 5.88 12.98
C ILE A 136 14.25 6.58 11.63
N THR A 137 15.33 7.06 11.02
CA THR A 137 15.21 7.59 9.65
C THR A 137 14.84 6.46 8.69
N ALA A 138 14.00 6.76 7.71
CA ALA A 138 13.52 5.80 6.71
C ALA A 138 13.55 6.42 5.31
N THR A 139 14.76 6.56 4.75
CA THR A 139 14.98 7.10 3.39
C THR A 139 15.55 6.02 2.48
N SER A 140 15.23 6.07 1.19
CA SER A 140 15.72 5.08 0.23
C SER A 140 17.26 5.04 0.17
N ALA A 141 17.80 3.82 0.07
CA ALA A 141 19.22 3.51 -0.02
C ALA A 141 19.76 3.72 -1.44
N ASN A 142 19.41 4.85 -2.05
CA ASN A 142 19.97 5.33 -3.29
C ASN A 142 20.69 6.65 -3.04
N LEU A 143 21.68 6.91 -3.90
CA LEU A 143 22.23 8.25 -4.04
C LEU A 143 21.13 9.18 -4.56
N SER A 144 21.15 10.43 -4.11
CA SER A 144 20.16 11.43 -4.51
C SER A 144 20.04 11.50 -6.03
N GLY A 145 18.81 11.36 -6.56
CA GLY A 145 18.53 11.37 -8.00
C GLY A 145 18.77 10.06 -8.76
N ARG A 146 19.26 9.00 -8.13
CA ARG A 146 19.47 7.69 -8.79
C ARG A 146 18.30 6.73 -8.62
N THR A 147 18.25 5.69 -9.44
CA THR A 147 17.26 4.62 -9.34
C THR A 147 17.33 3.91 -7.98
N PRO A 148 16.17 3.47 -7.42
CA PRO A 148 16.17 2.71 -6.18
C PRO A 148 16.85 1.34 -6.32
N ASN A 149 17.37 0.83 -5.20
CA ASN A 149 18.05 -0.46 -5.14
C ASN A 149 17.15 -1.53 -4.56
N TYR A 150 17.11 -2.68 -5.24
CA TYR A 150 16.27 -3.83 -4.91
C TYR A 150 17.08 -5.07 -4.53
N SER A 151 18.40 -5.00 -4.49
CA SER A 151 19.26 -6.03 -3.90
C SER A 151 20.53 -5.41 -3.32
N ILE A 152 21.20 -6.11 -2.40
CA ILE A 152 22.48 -5.66 -1.84
C ILE A 152 23.55 -5.55 -2.94
N VAL A 153 23.54 -6.47 -3.91
CA VAL A 153 24.43 -6.43 -5.08
C VAL A 153 24.22 -5.15 -5.89
N SER A 154 22.96 -4.79 -6.21
CA SER A 154 22.68 -3.57 -6.97
C SER A 154 23.03 -2.31 -6.18
N PHE A 155 22.86 -2.37 -4.85
CA PHE A 155 23.17 -1.28 -3.93
C PHE A 155 24.67 -1.02 -3.79
N LEU A 156 25.48 -2.05 -3.57
CA LEU A 156 26.92 -1.91 -3.32
C LEU A 156 27.73 -1.59 -4.57
N ARG A 157 27.36 -2.18 -5.73
CA ARG A 157 28.09 -2.03 -7.00
C ARG A 157 28.41 -0.57 -7.39
N PRO A 158 27.47 0.40 -7.30
CA PRO A 158 27.76 1.79 -7.66
C PRO A 158 28.44 2.63 -6.56
N LEU A 159 28.69 2.08 -5.37
CA LEU A 159 29.26 2.83 -4.25
C LEU A 159 30.79 2.76 -4.25
N SER A 160 31.44 3.91 -4.03
CA SER A 160 32.88 3.95 -3.78
C SER A 160 33.25 3.27 -2.46
N LYS A 161 34.49 2.79 -2.34
CA LYS A 161 35.02 2.17 -1.11
C LYS A 161 34.76 3.03 0.14
N LYS A 162 35.04 4.33 0.04
CA LYS A 162 34.78 5.31 1.11
C LYS A 162 33.32 5.36 1.56
N LYS A 163 32.35 5.14 0.66
CA LYS A 163 30.93 5.08 1.02
C LYS A 163 30.53 3.74 1.62
N GLN A 164 31.09 2.65 1.12
CA GLN A 164 30.86 1.32 1.71
C GLN A 164 31.39 1.26 3.17
N GLU A 165 32.54 1.89 3.43
CA GLU A 165 33.12 2.01 4.78
C GLU A 165 32.27 2.83 5.76
N MET A 166 31.39 3.72 5.26
CA MET A 166 30.45 4.47 6.11
C MET A 166 29.29 3.61 6.61
N ILE A 167 29.06 2.44 6.02
CA ILE A 167 27.95 1.55 6.38
C ILE A 167 28.41 0.62 7.49
N ASP A 168 27.78 0.75 8.65
CA ASP A 168 28.12 -0.03 9.84
C ASP A 168 27.51 -1.44 9.73
N LEU A 169 26.26 -1.55 9.27
CA LEU A 169 25.52 -2.81 9.13
C LEU A 169 24.62 -2.84 7.89
N ILE A 170 24.56 -3.99 7.24
CA ILE A 170 23.61 -4.32 6.18
C ILE A 170 22.79 -5.53 6.61
N ILE A 171 21.48 -5.43 6.47
CA ILE A 171 20.55 -6.54 6.55
C ILE A 171 20.15 -6.90 5.12
N ASP A 172 20.51 -8.11 4.67
CA ASP A 172 20.15 -8.62 3.35
C ASP A 172 18.80 -9.35 3.43
N GLY A 173 17.83 -8.83 2.69
CA GLY A 173 16.52 -9.43 2.48
C GLY A 173 16.36 -10.08 1.11
N GLY A 174 17.46 -10.30 0.38
CA GLY A 174 17.44 -10.80 -0.99
C GLY A 174 16.99 -9.75 -2.00
N LYS A 175 16.35 -10.23 -3.08
CA LYS A 175 15.85 -9.40 -4.17
C LYS A 175 14.41 -8.95 -3.87
N LEU A 176 14.23 -7.64 -3.72
CA LEU A 176 12.93 -7.01 -3.47
C LEU A 176 12.11 -6.86 -4.77
N PRO A 177 10.77 -6.86 -4.67
CA PRO A 177 9.90 -6.49 -5.79
C PRO A 177 10.15 -5.05 -6.25
N LYS A 178 9.95 -4.78 -7.54
CA LYS A 178 10.19 -3.45 -8.14
C LYS A 178 9.00 -2.51 -7.92
N ASN A 179 8.81 -2.08 -6.68
CA ASN A 179 7.78 -1.10 -6.31
C ASN A 179 8.34 0.33 -6.36
N LYS A 180 7.54 1.30 -6.79
CA LYS A 180 7.89 2.73 -6.64
C LYS A 180 7.98 3.10 -5.15
N PRO A 181 8.82 4.07 -4.81
CA PRO A 181 8.86 4.64 -3.46
C PRO A 181 7.50 5.19 -3.02
N SER A 182 7.31 5.37 -1.70
CA SER A 182 6.06 5.86 -1.09
C SER A 182 5.48 7.13 -1.73
N THR A 183 4.15 7.25 -1.71
CA THR A 183 3.46 8.50 -2.02
C THR A 183 3.77 9.53 -0.92
N VAL A 184 4.18 10.73 -1.31
CA VAL A 184 4.50 11.82 -0.38
C VAL A 184 3.36 12.83 -0.43
N ILE A 185 2.74 13.03 0.71
CA ILE A 185 1.58 13.91 0.90
C ILE A 185 2.01 15.03 1.83
N ASP A 186 1.87 16.27 1.37
CA ASP A 186 1.99 17.46 2.19
C ASP A 186 0.65 17.77 2.84
N ALA A 187 0.64 17.74 4.17
CA ALA A 187 -0.53 18.01 5.01
C ALA A 187 -0.28 19.18 5.97
N THR A 188 0.69 20.05 5.66
CA THR A 188 1.02 21.23 6.48
C THR A 188 -0.09 22.29 6.43
N GLU A 189 -0.69 22.50 5.26
CA GLU A 189 -1.76 23.45 5.02
C GLU A 189 -3.16 22.79 5.06
N SER A 190 -4.21 23.62 4.95
CA SER A 190 -5.59 23.16 4.80
C SER A 190 -5.85 22.40 3.50
N GLU A 191 -5.08 22.69 2.45
CA GLU A 191 -5.13 21.96 1.19
C GLU A 191 -4.03 20.89 1.15
N ILE A 192 -4.42 19.64 0.88
CA ILE A 192 -3.49 18.51 0.80
C ILE A 192 -2.81 18.50 -0.58
N LYS A 193 -1.48 18.52 -0.61
CA LYS A 193 -0.70 18.49 -1.88
C LYS A 193 0.04 17.16 -2.03
N ILE A 194 -0.03 16.54 -3.20
CA ILE A 194 0.76 15.33 -3.50
C ILE A 194 2.10 15.75 -4.10
N LEU A 195 3.18 15.65 -3.31
CA LEU A 195 4.53 16.03 -3.74
C LEU A 195 5.21 14.95 -4.59
N ARG A 196 4.83 13.69 -4.38
CA ARG A 196 5.31 12.55 -5.17
C ARG A 196 4.26 11.46 -5.19
N ARG A 197 3.96 10.94 -6.37
CA ARG A 197 3.13 9.73 -6.54
C ARG A 197 4.01 8.49 -6.46
N GLY A 198 3.74 7.62 -5.49
CA GLY A 198 4.26 6.26 -5.46
C GLY A 198 3.42 5.34 -6.33
N ASP A 199 3.64 4.03 -6.18
CA ASP A 199 2.65 3.09 -6.69
C ASP A 199 1.39 3.26 -5.87
N LEU A 200 0.26 3.36 -6.56
CA LEU A 200 -1.05 3.22 -5.95
C LEU A 200 -1.22 1.74 -5.58
N ILE A 201 -0.50 1.31 -4.55
CA ILE A 201 -1.05 0.27 -3.68
C ILE A 201 -2.11 1.05 -2.90
N THR A 202 -3.34 1.01 -3.39
CA THR A 202 -4.51 1.55 -2.70
C THR A 202 -4.42 1.12 -1.25
N GLY A 203 -4.34 2.11 -0.35
CA GLY A 203 -3.98 1.89 1.05
C GLY A 203 -4.87 0.85 1.73
N LYS A 204 -4.26 0.05 2.60
CA LYS A 204 -4.87 -1.04 3.38
C LYS A 204 -5.73 -1.96 2.54
N SER A 205 -5.15 -3.01 1.97
CA SER A 205 -5.93 -4.25 1.86
C SER A 205 -6.33 -4.63 3.28
N ILE A 206 -7.61 -4.48 3.62
CA ILE A 206 -8.09 -5.06 4.86
C ILE A 206 -8.24 -6.55 4.58
N ASN A 207 -7.36 -7.34 5.22
CA ASN A 207 -7.41 -8.79 5.10
C ASN A 207 -8.50 -9.31 6.04
N LEU A 208 -9.53 -9.90 5.47
CA LEU A 208 -10.58 -10.61 6.20
C LEU A 208 -10.42 -12.10 5.95
N ILE A 209 -10.43 -12.89 7.01
CA ILE A 209 -10.49 -14.35 6.90
C ILE A 209 -11.95 -14.77 6.86
N SER A 210 -12.29 -15.59 5.88
CA SER A 210 -13.61 -16.18 5.72
C SER A 210 -13.49 -17.70 5.78
N LYS A 211 -14.21 -18.32 6.71
CA LYS A 211 -14.20 -19.76 7.02
C LYS A 211 -15.48 -20.51 6.59
N SER A 212 -16.49 -19.80 6.06
CA SER A 212 -17.65 -20.40 5.39
C SER A 212 -18.27 -19.51 4.31
N GLU A 213 -19.05 -20.05 3.36
CA GLU A 213 -19.78 -19.24 2.37
C GLU A 213 -20.57 -18.11 3.05
N LYS A 214 -21.20 -18.41 4.20
CA LYS A 214 -21.96 -17.46 5.01
C LYS A 214 -21.10 -16.29 5.53
N GLU A 215 -19.82 -16.50 5.81
CA GLU A 215 -18.90 -15.41 6.15
C GLU A 215 -18.52 -14.58 4.93
N THR A 216 -18.29 -15.21 3.78
CA THR A 216 -18.07 -14.49 2.51
C THR A 216 -19.27 -13.62 2.16
N GLU A 217 -20.49 -14.10 2.42
CA GLU A 217 -21.71 -13.32 2.26
C GLU A 217 -21.75 -12.09 3.19
N LYS A 218 -21.38 -12.25 4.47
CA LYS A 218 -21.32 -11.12 5.42
C LYS A 218 -20.31 -10.07 4.98
N ILE A 219 -19.17 -10.50 4.44
CA ILE A 219 -18.13 -9.61 3.90
C ILE A 219 -18.68 -8.85 2.69
N ALA A 220 -19.35 -9.54 1.76
CA ALA A 220 -19.99 -8.90 0.60
C ALA A 220 -21.00 -7.82 1.02
N GLU A 221 -21.89 -8.14 1.96
CA GLU A 221 -22.86 -7.19 2.50
C GLU A 221 -22.18 -5.99 3.18
N PHE A 222 -21.15 -6.23 3.98
CA PHE A 222 -20.38 -5.16 4.63
C PHE A 222 -19.76 -4.21 3.60
N LEU A 223 -19.12 -4.74 2.56
CA LEU A 223 -18.51 -3.94 1.50
C LEU A 223 -19.53 -3.17 0.67
N LEU A 224 -20.70 -3.76 0.42
CA LEU A 224 -21.81 -3.09 -0.23
C LEU A 224 -22.30 -1.90 0.59
N ARG A 225 -22.63 -2.12 1.87
CA ARG A 225 -23.12 -1.06 2.78
C ARG A 225 -22.13 0.10 2.89
N LYS A 226 -20.83 -0.19 2.94
CA LYS A 226 -19.77 0.83 2.98
C LYS A 226 -19.70 1.70 1.73
N ASN A 227 -20.18 1.22 0.58
CA ASN A 227 -20.05 1.89 -0.72
C ASN A 227 -21.39 2.17 -1.40
N ILE A 228 -22.52 1.95 -0.72
CA ILE A 228 -23.87 1.96 -1.33
C ILE A 228 -24.25 3.30 -1.99
N ASP A 229 -23.67 4.41 -1.52
CA ASP A 229 -23.94 5.75 -2.03
C ASP A 229 -23.08 6.14 -3.24
N LYS A 230 -22.09 5.31 -3.60
CA LYS A 230 -21.20 5.56 -4.74
C LYS A 230 -21.84 5.02 -6.01
N LYS A 231 -21.87 5.84 -7.06
CA LYS A 231 -22.60 5.56 -8.31
C LYS A 231 -21.81 6.09 -9.52
N PRO A 232 -21.70 5.33 -10.61
CA PRO A 232 -21.87 3.88 -10.70
C PRO A 232 -20.89 3.14 -9.78
N LEU A 233 -21.23 1.94 -9.29
CA LEU A 233 -20.38 1.13 -8.40
C LEU A 233 -19.93 -0.17 -9.08
N VAL A 234 -18.65 -0.49 -8.99
CA VAL A 234 -18.09 -1.72 -9.55
C VAL A 234 -17.22 -2.44 -8.52
N PHE A 235 -17.53 -3.71 -8.26
CA PHE A 235 -16.67 -4.64 -7.55
C PHE A 235 -15.85 -5.45 -8.56
N LEU A 236 -14.53 -5.32 -8.50
CA LEU A 236 -13.60 -6.16 -9.27
C LEU A 236 -13.17 -7.33 -8.40
N LEU A 237 -13.51 -8.56 -8.80
CA LEU A 237 -13.30 -9.78 -8.02
C LEU A 237 -12.20 -10.64 -8.67
N SER A 238 -11.02 -10.67 -8.07
CA SER A 238 -9.87 -11.48 -8.54
C SER A 238 -9.59 -12.64 -7.58
N GLY A 239 -8.99 -13.72 -8.09
CA GLY A 239 -8.59 -14.89 -7.30
C GLY A 239 -8.85 -16.20 -8.03
N ASP A 240 -8.36 -17.31 -7.47
CA ASP A 240 -8.41 -18.63 -8.14
C ASP A 240 -9.82 -19.19 -8.33
N LEU A 241 -9.95 -20.26 -9.13
CA LEU A 241 -11.23 -20.95 -9.29
C LEU A 241 -11.71 -21.50 -7.94
N GLY A 242 -13.00 -21.34 -7.63
CA GLY A 242 -13.59 -21.86 -6.40
C GLY A 242 -13.34 -21.02 -5.13
N CYS A 243 -12.60 -19.91 -5.20
CA CYS A 243 -12.26 -19.09 -4.02
C CYS A 243 -13.43 -18.24 -3.43
N GLY A 244 -14.61 -18.27 -4.06
CA GLY A 244 -15.82 -17.62 -3.55
C GLY A 244 -16.27 -16.33 -4.26
N LYS A 245 -15.68 -15.97 -5.41
CA LYS A 245 -16.09 -14.79 -6.21
C LYS A 245 -17.59 -14.79 -6.55
N THR A 246 -18.10 -15.90 -7.09
CA THR A 246 -19.53 -16.03 -7.43
C THR A 246 -20.44 -16.00 -6.19
N VAL A 247 -19.98 -16.51 -5.04
CA VAL A 247 -20.71 -16.41 -3.77
C VAL A 247 -20.87 -14.95 -3.37
N PHE A 248 -19.80 -14.15 -3.52
CA PHE A 248 -19.82 -12.71 -3.29
C PHE A 248 -20.83 -12.02 -4.23
N SER A 249 -20.71 -12.22 -5.55
CA SER A 249 -21.62 -11.63 -6.56
C SER A 249 -23.08 -11.96 -6.29
N ARG A 250 -23.38 -13.23 -6.00
CA ARG A 250 -24.73 -13.71 -5.66
C ARG A 250 -25.28 -13.00 -4.44
N LYS A 251 -24.47 -12.83 -3.39
CA LYS A 251 -24.92 -12.13 -2.18
C LYS A 251 -25.26 -10.67 -2.45
N ILE A 252 -24.44 -9.97 -3.24
CA ILE A 252 -24.70 -8.58 -3.64
C ILE A 252 -26.06 -8.49 -4.36
N GLY A 253 -26.28 -9.31 -5.39
CA GLY A 253 -27.54 -9.30 -6.13
C GLY A 253 -28.76 -9.61 -5.27
N HIS A 254 -28.70 -10.63 -4.40
CA HIS A 254 -29.80 -10.93 -3.48
C HIS A 254 -30.07 -9.78 -2.49
N PHE A 255 -29.02 -9.15 -1.96
CA PHE A 255 -29.17 -8.00 -1.06
C PHE A 255 -29.86 -6.81 -1.75
N LEU A 256 -29.62 -6.65 -3.05
CA LEU A 256 -30.24 -5.62 -3.88
C LEU A 256 -31.67 -5.98 -4.35
N GLY A 257 -32.16 -7.19 -4.05
CA GLY A 257 -33.52 -7.62 -4.35
C GLY A 257 -33.69 -8.42 -5.64
N VAL A 258 -32.62 -8.99 -6.21
CA VAL A 258 -32.74 -9.97 -7.30
C VAL A 258 -33.45 -11.21 -6.77
N LYS A 259 -34.58 -11.57 -7.38
CA LYS A 259 -35.42 -12.71 -6.97
C LYS A 259 -35.08 -14.02 -7.67
N GLU A 260 -34.49 -13.91 -8.86
CA GLU A 260 -34.10 -15.07 -9.66
C GLU A 260 -32.76 -15.66 -9.21
N LYS A 261 -32.49 -16.88 -9.64
CA LYS A 261 -31.25 -17.58 -9.29
C LYS A 261 -30.07 -16.92 -9.99
N ILE A 262 -29.14 -16.35 -9.22
CA ILE A 262 -27.88 -15.83 -9.73
C ILE A 262 -26.86 -16.97 -9.83
N THR A 263 -26.39 -17.24 -11.04
CA THR A 263 -25.30 -18.18 -11.34
C THR A 263 -24.19 -17.43 -12.06
N SER A 264 -22.94 -17.92 -11.96
CA SER A 264 -21.86 -17.30 -12.75
C SER A 264 -22.21 -17.34 -14.24
N PRO A 265 -22.12 -16.21 -14.95
CA PRO A 265 -22.34 -16.17 -16.39
C PRO A 265 -21.10 -16.76 -17.07
N THR A 266 -20.82 -18.05 -16.90
CA THR A 266 -19.60 -18.64 -17.48
C THR A 266 -19.72 -18.87 -19.01
N PHE A 267 -20.96 -18.89 -19.53
CA PHE A 267 -21.24 -19.10 -20.96
C PHE A 267 -21.63 -17.82 -21.71
N VAL A 268 -21.96 -16.76 -20.99
CA VAL A 268 -22.33 -15.43 -21.52
C VAL A 268 -21.47 -14.39 -20.81
N ILE A 269 -21.02 -13.30 -21.42
CA ILE A 269 -20.04 -12.41 -20.74
C ILE A 269 -20.62 -11.78 -19.46
N TYR A 270 -21.92 -11.49 -19.46
CA TYR A 270 -22.63 -10.95 -18.30
C TYR A 270 -24.11 -11.31 -18.30
N ASN A 271 -24.70 -11.29 -17.12
CA ASN A 271 -26.15 -11.27 -16.89
C ASN A 271 -26.57 -9.90 -16.34
N GLU A 272 -27.73 -9.42 -16.78
CA GLU A 272 -28.33 -8.16 -16.32
C GLU A 272 -29.60 -8.46 -15.51
N TYR A 273 -29.67 -7.86 -14.32
CA TYR A 273 -30.77 -8.04 -13.38
C TYR A 273 -31.39 -6.69 -13.05
N LEU A 274 -32.70 -6.55 -13.26
CA LEU A 274 -33.45 -5.38 -12.80
C LEU A 274 -33.74 -5.51 -11.31
N ILE A 275 -33.44 -4.45 -10.56
CA ILE A 275 -33.55 -4.44 -9.09
C ILE A 275 -34.39 -3.26 -8.61
N GLN A 276 -35.16 -3.51 -7.54
CA GLN A 276 -35.95 -2.49 -6.87
C GLN A 276 -35.19 -2.02 -5.62
N ASN A 277 -34.16 -1.20 -5.82
CA ASN A 277 -33.34 -0.64 -4.76
C ASN A 277 -33.32 0.91 -4.84
N PRO A 278 -33.29 1.64 -3.70
CA PRO A 278 -33.26 3.11 -3.72
C PRO A 278 -32.03 3.69 -4.43
N ASN A 279 -30.89 2.97 -4.38
CA ASN A 279 -29.63 3.45 -4.90
C ASN A 279 -29.38 2.99 -6.35
N PHE A 280 -29.76 1.77 -6.68
CA PHE A 280 -29.44 1.15 -7.97
C PHE A 280 -30.70 0.57 -8.65
N LYS A 281 -30.73 0.63 -9.98
CA LYS A 281 -31.82 0.08 -10.81
C LYS A 281 -31.43 -1.21 -11.52
N THR A 282 -30.14 -1.42 -11.72
CA THR A 282 -29.60 -2.55 -12.47
C THR A 282 -28.39 -3.13 -11.74
N PHE A 283 -28.40 -4.45 -11.54
CA PHE A 283 -27.24 -5.22 -11.11
C PHE A 283 -26.67 -5.99 -12.32
N LEU A 284 -25.38 -5.84 -12.59
CA LEU A 284 -24.66 -6.55 -13.64
C LEU A 284 -23.69 -7.55 -13.01
N HIS A 285 -23.85 -8.83 -13.31
CA HIS A 285 -22.86 -9.85 -12.94
C HIS A 285 -22.10 -10.25 -14.19
N MET A 286 -20.78 -10.09 -14.19
CA MET A 286 -19.90 -10.33 -15.33
C MET A 286 -18.82 -11.34 -14.97
N ASP A 287 -18.47 -12.22 -15.91
CA ASP A 287 -17.40 -13.21 -15.79
C ASP A 287 -16.50 -13.10 -17.02
N LEU A 288 -15.30 -12.54 -16.84
CA LEU A 288 -14.39 -12.26 -17.95
C LEU A 288 -13.40 -13.41 -18.20
N TYR A 289 -13.60 -14.60 -17.62
CA TYR A 289 -12.67 -15.73 -17.75
C TYR A 289 -12.35 -16.10 -19.20
N LYS A 290 -13.32 -15.92 -20.11
CA LYS A 290 -13.19 -16.23 -21.55
C LYS A 290 -12.75 -15.06 -22.42
N ILE A 291 -12.62 -13.85 -21.87
CA ILE A 291 -12.12 -12.70 -22.61
C ILE A 291 -10.62 -12.88 -22.80
N THR A 292 -10.19 -12.92 -24.06
CA THR A 292 -8.77 -13.12 -24.40
C THR A 292 -8.19 -11.90 -25.10
N THR A 293 -9.04 -11.04 -25.66
CA THR A 293 -8.61 -9.82 -26.36
C THR A 293 -9.47 -8.62 -25.95
N GLU A 294 -8.89 -7.42 -26.04
CA GLU A 294 -9.66 -6.18 -25.83
C GLU A 294 -10.79 -6.02 -26.85
N LYS A 295 -10.68 -6.66 -28.03
CA LYS A 295 -11.70 -6.60 -29.08
C LYS A 295 -13.03 -7.22 -28.64
N ASP A 296 -12.99 -8.29 -27.84
CA ASP A 296 -14.17 -8.95 -27.29
C ASP A 296 -15.02 -7.95 -26.46
N LEU A 297 -14.36 -7.04 -25.75
CA LEU A 297 -15.00 -5.99 -24.95
C LEU A 297 -15.46 -4.79 -25.78
N GLU A 298 -14.74 -4.47 -26.86
CA GLU A 298 -15.14 -3.43 -27.82
C GLU A 298 -16.44 -3.83 -28.55
N GLU A 299 -16.57 -5.09 -28.97
CA GLU A 299 -17.75 -5.60 -29.69
C GLU A 299 -19.04 -5.51 -28.86
N ILE A 300 -18.96 -5.76 -27.56
CA ILE A 300 -20.12 -5.63 -26.65
C ILE A 300 -20.33 -4.21 -26.11
N LYS A 301 -19.53 -3.24 -26.56
CA LYS A 301 -19.52 -1.85 -26.05
C LYS A 301 -19.45 -1.81 -24.52
N PHE A 302 -18.53 -2.59 -23.95
CA PHE A 302 -18.45 -2.89 -22.53
C PHE A 302 -18.62 -1.67 -21.60
N LEU A 303 -17.98 -0.55 -21.91
CA LEU A 303 -18.01 0.66 -21.09
C LEU A 303 -19.39 1.37 -21.07
N ASP A 304 -20.26 1.10 -22.04
CA ASP A 304 -21.60 1.69 -22.13
C ASP A 304 -22.59 1.05 -21.14
N LEU A 305 -22.25 -0.12 -20.62
CA LEU A 305 -23.06 -0.86 -19.64
C LEU A 305 -23.09 -0.15 -18.27
N PHE A 306 -22.05 0.62 -17.92
CA PHE A 306 -21.91 1.28 -16.62
C PHE A 306 -22.59 2.66 -16.63
N LYS A 307 -23.89 2.69 -16.31
CA LYS A 307 -24.70 3.90 -16.19
C LYS A 307 -24.81 4.34 -14.72
N GLU A 308 -25.23 5.58 -14.47
CA GLU A 308 -25.30 6.18 -13.13
C GLU A 308 -25.89 5.25 -12.06
N ASN A 309 -27.05 4.63 -12.33
CA ASN A 309 -27.75 3.77 -11.36
C ASN A 309 -27.41 2.28 -11.48
N THR A 310 -26.21 1.95 -11.97
CA THR A 310 -25.74 0.57 -12.10
C THR A 310 -24.78 0.20 -10.99
N ILE A 311 -24.88 -1.06 -10.57
CA ILE A 311 -23.90 -1.73 -9.72
C ILE A 311 -23.47 -3.02 -10.38
N SER A 312 -22.16 -3.29 -10.39
CA SER A 312 -21.61 -4.45 -11.10
C SER A 312 -20.64 -5.25 -10.26
N CYS A 313 -20.66 -6.57 -10.42
CA CYS A 313 -19.60 -7.48 -9.97
C CYS A 313 -18.92 -8.08 -11.21
N ILE A 314 -17.60 -7.91 -11.32
CA ILE A 314 -16.80 -8.37 -12.45
C ILE A 314 -15.78 -9.39 -11.93
N GLU A 315 -15.96 -10.65 -12.31
CA GLU A 315 -15.01 -11.72 -12.03
C GLU A 315 -13.93 -11.77 -13.11
N TRP A 316 -12.70 -12.11 -12.70
CA TRP A 316 -11.51 -12.17 -13.56
C TRP A 316 -11.18 -10.83 -14.26
N PRO A 317 -11.17 -9.70 -13.53
CA PRO A 317 -10.93 -8.37 -14.10
C PRO A 317 -9.56 -8.23 -14.77
N GLU A 318 -8.58 -9.08 -14.46
CA GLU A 318 -7.29 -9.17 -15.13
C GLU A 318 -7.40 -9.39 -16.65
N ASN A 319 -8.44 -10.07 -17.12
CA ASN A 319 -8.67 -10.34 -18.54
C ASN A 319 -9.20 -9.13 -19.32
N MET A 320 -9.55 -8.04 -18.62
CA MET A 320 -10.05 -6.81 -19.23
C MET A 320 -8.96 -6.00 -19.96
N GLY A 321 -7.70 -6.16 -19.54
CA GLY A 321 -6.58 -5.34 -20.03
C GLY A 321 -6.50 -3.96 -19.37
N GLU A 322 -5.30 -3.38 -19.35
CA GLU A 322 -5.01 -2.12 -18.65
C GLU A 322 -5.79 -0.93 -19.23
N LYS A 323 -6.01 -0.90 -20.56
CA LYS A 323 -6.72 0.20 -21.24
C LYS A 323 -8.17 0.31 -20.76
N PHE A 324 -8.90 -0.81 -20.74
CA PHE A 324 -10.29 -0.83 -20.29
C PHE A 324 -10.39 -0.64 -18.78
N LEU A 325 -9.50 -1.25 -18.00
CA LEU A 325 -9.46 -1.05 -16.55
C LEU A 325 -9.28 0.44 -16.19
N LYS A 326 -8.40 1.14 -16.91
CA LYS A 326 -8.20 2.59 -16.72
C LYS A 326 -9.48 3.37 -17.03
N LYS A 327 -10.09 3.15 -18.20
CA LYS A 327 -11.34 3.82 -18.60
C LYS A 327 -12.49 3.54 -17.64
N LEU A 328 -12.59 2.31 -17.14
CA LEU A 328 -13.60 1.92 -16.16
C LEU A 328 -13.43 2.70 -14.85
N LYS A 329 -12.20 2.82 -14.34
CA LYS A 329 -11.87 3.60 -13.13
C LYS A 329 -12.12 5.09 -13.29
N GLU A 330 -12.04 5.63 -14.50
CA GLU A 330 -12.36 7.02 -14.80
C GLU A 330 -13.88 7.29 -14.81
N LYS A 331 -14.70 6.27 -15.12
CA LYS A 331 -16.16 6.39 -15.26
C LYS A 331 -16.95 5.91 -14.04
N THR A 332 -16.33 5.12 -13.16
CA THR A 332 -17.04 4.40 -12.10
C THR A 332 -16.29 4.45 -10.77
N ASN A 333 -17.01 4.20 -9.69
CA ASN A 333 -16.42 3.98 -8.37
C ASN A 333 -16.04 2.52 -8.26
N VAL A 334 -14.73 2.23 -8.18
CA VAL A 334 -14.22 0.86 -8.17
C VAL A 334 -13.81 0.43 -6.76
N VAL A 335 -14.22 -0.78 -6.38
CA VAL A 335 -13.75 -1.51 -5.21
C VAL A 335 -13.11 -2.80 -5.69
N SER A 336 -11.80 -2.96 -5.47
CA SER A 336 -11.08 -4.18 -5.79
C SER A 336 -11.18 -5.17 -4.62
N VAL A 337 -11.51 -6.42 -4.89
CA VAL A 337 -11.61 -7.50 -3.91
C VAL A 337 -10.82 -8.70 -4.44
N ASN A 338 -9.77 -9.08 -3.74
CA ASN A 338 -8.92 -10.21 -4.08
C ASN A 338 -9.13 -11.36 -3.10
N PHE A 339 -9.41 -12.54 -3.64
CA PHE A 339 -9.62 -13.78 -2.89
C PHE A 339 -8.39 -14.66 -3.03
N GLU A 340 -7.86 -15.13 -1.91
CA GLU A 340 -6.71 -16.04 -1.85
C GLU A 340 -7.13 -17.32 -1.12
N TYR A 341 -6.95 -18.45 -1.79
CA TYR A 341 -7.27 -19.76 -1.22
C TYR A 341 -6.25 -20.11 -0.13
N ILE A 342 -6.75 -20.56 1.04
CA ILE A 342 -5.91 -21.09 2.11
C ILE A 342 -6.11 -22.60 2.21
N ASP A 343 -7.37 -23.03 2.37
CA ASP A 343 -7.79 -24.43 2.43
C ASP A 343 -9.26 -24.57 2.00
N GLU A 344 -9.83 -25.78 2.05
CA GLU A 344 -11.19 -26.07 1.59
C GLU A 344 -12.27 -25.20 2.25
N GLU A 345 -12.08 -24.83 3.53
CA GLU A 345 -13.05 -24.05 4.28
C GLU A 345 -12.63 -22.59 4.44
N THR A 346 -11.37 -22.24 4.18
CA THR A 346 -10.78 -20.94 4.52
C THR A 346 -10.23 -20.20 3.29
N ARG A 347 -10.59 -18.92 3.17
CA ARG A 347 -9.93 -17.98 2.25
C ARG A 347 -9.64 -16.64 2.92
N GLU A 348 -8.63 -15.96 2.41
CA GLU A 348 -8.34 -14.57 2.72
C GLU A 348 -8.98 -13.67 1.66
N ILE A 349 -9.71 -12.64 2.09
CA ILE A 349 -10.33 -11.64 1.23
C ILE A 349 -9.69 -10.28 1.52
N LYS A 350 -9.10 -9.68 0.49
CA LYS A 350 -8.36 -8.40 0.54
C LYS A 350 -9.15 -7.35 -0.25
N TYR A 351 -9.46 -6.19 0.32
CA TYR A 351 -10.20 -5.12 -0.37
C TYR A 351 -9.77 -3.70 0.03
#